data_AF-A0A2P2I580-F1
#
_entry.id   AF-A0A2P2I580-F1
#
_cell.length_a   1.000
_cell.length_b   1.000
_cell.length_c   1.000
_cell.angle_alpha   90.00
_cell.angle_beta   90.00
_cell.angle_gamma   90.00
#
_symmetry.space_group_name_H-M   'P 1'
#
loop_
_entity.id
_entity.type
_entity.pdbx_description
1 polymer ?
#
loop_
_entity_poly.entity_id
_entity_poly.type
_entity_poly.pdbx_seq_one_letter_code
_entity_poly.pdbx_strand_id
1 'polypeptide(L)'
;MFNSSVCKYLINTLQISFYYVKLHYDVVCPGYSNSESGQDNRDLTDDGTSQKLSKEEIQELKHSGATGKELIDVITANSSTFSSKTRYSQEKYVNKKGKKYDELVTLHKPTIDLIADMLFTMSPHKISFLRGDTLFQLLLHSNLCPGGRAAVFDSGTLNLVTAGIMHRLGVNGRLVNVFSGRKPFPMPLWSAVDMMDWSSEELAPLSHININRIHHARLPGRPDGTDMPPLVIETEKVNSLNGDAVPVEEGLKEEKLCSLNPNKRKKFVRNIYEDEMVSKAVLEAGVFSVVVACKQHPLQPTMALYPYLLPGCPFAIFSQYKEPLLELYMELKCNGGS
;
A
#
# COMPACT_ATOMS: atom_id res chain seq x y z
N MET A 1 0.05 -11.14 15.01
CA MET A 1 1.04 -10.10 15.31
C MET A 1 2.34 -10.81 15.61
N PHE A 2 3.43 -10.46 14.91
CA PHE A 2 4.73 -11.09 15.11
C PHE A 2 5.27 -10.86 16.52
N ASN A 3 6.00 -11.84 17.04
CA ASN A 3 6.75 -11.69 18.28
C ASN A 3 7.85 -10.61 18.07
N SER A 4 7.96 -9.69 19.03
CA SER A 4 8.89 -8.53 19.02
C SER A 4 10.32 -8.90 18.64
N SER A 5 10.78 -10.09 19.02
CA SER A 5 12.13 -10.60 18.74
C SER A 5 12.38 -10.89 17.25
N VAL A 6 11.38 -11.39 16.51
CA VAL A 6 11.52 -11.70 15.07
C VAL A 6 11.61 -10.41 14.25
N CYS A 7 10.76 -9.43 14.57
CA CYS A 7 10.84 -8.10 13.94
C CYS A 7 12.21 -7.43 14.20
N LYS A 8 12.74 -7.52 15.43
CA LYS A 8 14.06 -6.97 15.77
C LYS A 8 15.20 -7.66 15.01
N TYR A 9 15.16 -8.97 14.85
CA TYR A 9 16.17 -9.71 14.08
C TYR A 9 16.17 -9.30 12.60
N LEU A 10 14.99 -9.22 11.99
CA LEU A 10 14.86 -8.83 10.58
C LEU A 10 15.33 -7.39 10.31
N ILE A 11 15.07 -6.46 11.23
CA ILE A 11 15.51 -5.06 11.12
C ILE A 11 17.03 -4.94 11.27
N ASN A 12 17.63 -5.67 12.22
CA ASN A 12 19.03 -5.50 12.58
C ASN A 12 20.00 -6.24 11.64
N THR A 13 19.60 -7.38 11.09
CA THR A 13 20.51 -8.22 10.29
C THR A 13 20.43 -7.93 8.79
N LEU A 14 19.28 -7.51 8.28
CA LEU A 14 19.09 -7.29 6.84
C LEU A 14 19.19 -5.82 6.41
N GLN A 15 19.36 -4.87 7.33
CA GLN A 15 19.40 -3.41 7.07
C GLN A 15 18.22 -2.86 6.23
N ILE A 16 17.06 -3.51 6.23
CA ILE A 16 15.95 -3.10 5.38
C ILE A 16 14.84 -2.50 6.23
N SER A 17 14.40 -1.33 5.78
CA SER A 17 13.62 -0.38 6.59
C SER A 17 12.12 -0.65 6.52
N PHE A 18 11.61 -1.22 5.41
CA PHE A 18 10.18 -1.46 5.18
C PHE A 18 9.93 -2.73 4.37
N TYR A 19 9.04 -3.57 4.86
CA TYR A 19 8.62 -4.79 4.17
C TYR A 19 7.14 -5.06 4.38
N TYR A 20 6.54 -5.64 3.35
CA TYR A 20 5.28 -6.35 3.49
C TYR A 20 5.58 -7.78 3.93
N VAL A 21 4.92 -8.20 5.01
CA VAL A 21 4.95 -9.59 5.46
C VAL A 21 3.74 -10.30 4.89
N LYS A 22 3.97 -11.19 3.91
CA LYS A 22 2.93 -12.09 3.42
C LYS A 22 3.03 -13.39 4.21
N LEU A 23 1.98 -13.72 4.94
CA LEU A 23 1.80 -15.08 5.42
C LEU A 23 1.32 -15.90 4.22
N HIS A 24 2.20 -16.74 3.70
CA HIS A 24 1.78 -17.74 2.73
C HIS A 24 1.14 -18.89 3.50
N TYR A 25 -0.16 -19.03 3.31
CA TYR A 25 -0.84 -20.29 3.62
C TYR A 25 -0.61 -21.32 2.50
N ASP A 26 -0.23 -20.86 1.31
CA ASP A 26 0.08 -21.75 0.19
C ASP A 26 1.53 -22.24 0.31
N VAL A 27 1.80 -22.94 1.41
CA VAL A 27 2.87 -23.92 1.41
C VAL A 27 2.42 -24.96 0.39
N VAL A 28 2.98 -24.90 -0.81
CA VAL A 28 3.04 -26.08 -1.66
C VAL A 28 3.93 -27.04 -0.89
N CYS A 29 3.32 -27.84 -0.02
CA CYS A 29 4.03 -28.98 0.55
C CYS A 29 4.56 -29.75 -0.66
N PRO A 30 5.88 -29.99 -0.77
CA PRO A 30 6.42 -30.77 -1.88
C PRO A 30 5.60 -32.05 -1.94
N GLY A 31 4.99 -32.32 -3.10
CA GLY A 31 3.89 -33.26 -3.24
C GLY A 31 4.17 -34.52 -2.43
N TYR A 32 3.24 -34.88 -1.53
CA TYR A 32 3.34 -36.09 -0.74
C TYR A 32 3.22 -37.28 -1.71
N SER A 33 4.36 -37.74 -2.24
CA SER A 33 4.39 -38.45 -3.52
C SER A 33 4.38 -39.98 -3.40
N ASN A 34 4.30 -40.54 -2.19
CA ASN A 34 4.45 -41.99 -1.98
C ASN A 34 3.60 -42.51 -0.81
N SER A 35 2.27 -42.40 -0.88
CA SER A 35 1.38 -43.21 -0.05
C SER A 35 0.26 -43.85 -0.85
N GLU A 36 -0.09 -45.08 -0.48
CA GLU A 36 -1.36 -45.68 -0.90
C GLU A 36 -2.52 -44.73 -0.56
N SER A 37 -3.50 -44.66 -1.47
CA SER A 37 -4.67 -43.80 -1.34
C SER A 37 -5.93 -44.58 -1.67
N GLY A 38 -7.01 -44.34 -0.92
CA GLY A 38 -8.33 -44.90 -1.21
C GLY A 38 -9.00 -44.30 -2.45
N GLN A 39 -10.08 -44.92 -2.90
CA GLN A 39 -10.88 -44.42 -4.03
C GLN A 39 -12.09 -43.59 -3.60
N ASP A 40 -12.67 -43.90 -2.44
CA ASP A 40 -13.84 -43.20 -1.91
C ASP A 40 -13.83 -43.17 -0.37
N ASN A 41 -14.89 -42.62 0.22
CA ASN A 41 -15.04 -42.40 1.65
C ASN A 41 -16.14 -43.28 2.30
N ARG A 42 -16.61 -44.36 1.63
CA ARG A 42 -17.76 -45.14 2.12
C ARG A 42 -17.50 -45.82 3.47
N ASP A 43 -16.25 -46.18 3.73
CA ASP A 43 -15.80 -46.87 4.94
C ASP A 43 -15.15 -45.92 5.96
N LEU A 44 -15.19 -44.61 5.73
CA LEU A 44 -14.64 -43.61 6.65
C LEU A 44 -15.72 -43.18 7.66
N THR A 45 -15.49 -43.48 8.93
CA THR A 45 -16.35 -43.08 10.05
C THR A 45 -15.73 -41.94 10.85
N ASP A 46 -16.52 -40.92 11.20
CA ASP A 46 -16.08 -39.82 12.08
C ASP A 46 -16.45 -40.13 13.54
N ASP A 47 -15.54 -40.83 14.22
CA ASP A 47 -15.68 -41.25 15.61
C ASP A 47 -14.84 -40.39 16.58
N GLY A 48 -14.13 -39.38 16.06
CA GLY A 48 -13.20 -38.56 16.82
C GLY A 48 -11.90 -39.26 17.26
N THR A 49 -11.70 -40.55 16.94
CA THR A 49 -10.52 -41.34 17.35
C THR A 49 -9.49 -41.53 16.23
N SER A 50 -9.77 -40.96 15.05
CA SER A 50 -8.92 -41.04 13.86
C SER A 50 -7.48 -40.50 14.03
N GLN A 51 -7.22 -39.66 15.03
CA GLN A 51 -5.89 -39.14 15.35
C GLN A 51 -5.45 -39.71 16.70
N LYS A 52 -4.33 -40.43 16.71
CA LYS A 52 -3.82 -41.08 17.93
C LYS A 52 -3.09 -40.12 18.86
N LEU A 53 -2.54 -39.02 18.34
CA LEU A 53 -1.86 -38.01 19.14
C LEU A 53 -2.85 -37.04 19.78
N SER A 54 -2.66 -36.80 21.07
CA SER A 54 -3.34 -35.75 21.83
C SER A 54 -2.86 -34.34 21.41
N LYS A 55 -3.59 -33.32 21.86
CA LYS A 55 -3.23 -31.92 21.58
C LYS A 55 -1.97 -31.53 22.34
N GLU A 56 -1.80 -32.04 23.54
CA GLU A 56 -0.70 -31.82 24.47
C GLU A 56 0.60 -32.38 23.87
N GLU A 57 0.60 -33.62 23.38
CA GLU A 57 1.76 -34.23 22.70
C GLU A 57 2.18 -33.43 21.46
N ILE A 58 1.22 -32.91 20.68
CA ILE A 58 1.53 -32.06 19.51
C ILE A 58 2.17 -30.72 19.95
N GLN A 59 1.77 -30.18 21.10
CA GLN A 59 2.39 -28.97 21.65
C GLN A 59 3.80 -29.24 22.17
N GLU A 60 4.02 -30.38 22.82
CA GLU A 60 5.35 -30.81 23.28
C GLU A 60 6.32 -30.99 22.10
N LEU A 61 5.87 -31.63 21.01
CA LEU A 61 6.65 -31.75 19.77
C LEU A 61 6.99 -30.37 19.16
N LYS A 62 6.10 -29.39 19.29
CA LYS A 62 6.39 -28.02 18.85
C LYS A 62 7.42 -27.34 19.77
N HIS A 63 7.34 -27.59 21.08
CA HIS A 63 8.27 -27.04 22.07
C HIS A 63 9.66 -27.68 22.03
N SER A 64 9.77 -28.94 21.60
CA SER A 64 11.06 -29.63 21.42
C SER A 64 11.86 -29.12 20.22
N GLY A 65 11.27 -28.22 19.40
CA GLY A 65 11.95 -27.61 18.25
C GLY A 65 11.83 -28.42 16.96
N ALA A 66 10.90 -29.39 16.88
CA ALA A 66 10.61 -30.09 15.63
C ALA A 66 10.22 -29.10 14.52
N THR A 67 10.72 -29.33 13.31
CA THR A 67 10.38 -28.50 12.16
C THR A 67 8.92 -28.72 11.75
N GLY A 68 8.32 -27.74 11.07
CA GLY A 68 6.92 -27.83 10.60
C GLY A 68 6.67 -29.10 9.75
N LYS A 69 7.63 -29.47 8.91
CA LYS A 69 7.59 -30.70 8.10
C LYS A 69 7.59 -31.97 8.94
N GLU A 70 8.53 -32.11 9.87
CA GLU A 70 8.61 -33.26 10.78
C GLU A 70 7.32 -33.42 11.58
N LEU A 71 6.76 -32.30 12.06
CA LEU A 71 5.51 -32.32 12.82
C LEU A 71 4.33 -32.81 11.95
N ILE A 72 4.27 -32.40 10.69
CA ILE A 72 3.24 -32.85 9.74
C ILE A 72 3.38 -34.35 9.45
N ASP A 73 4.61 -34.84 9.27
CA ASP A 73 4.88 -36.25 9.01
C ASP A 73 4.46 -37.12 10.20
N VAL A 74 4.82 -36.72 11.43
CA VAL A 74 4.43 -37.41 12.67
C VAL A 74 2.91 -37.42 12.87
N ILE A 75 2.24 -36.28 12.63
CA ILE A 75 0.77 -36.16 12.73
C ILE A 75 0.07 -37.02 11.67
N THR A 76 0.66 -37.14 10.48
CA THR A 76 0.10 -37.89 9.37
C THR A 76 0.26 -39.39 9.59
N ALA A 77 1.43 -39.84 10.04
CA ALA A 77 1.71 -41.23 10.39
C ALA A 77 0.80 -41.76 11.53
N ASN A 78 0.38 -40.88 12.45
CA ASN A 78 -0.50 -41.23 13.56
C ASN A 78 -2.01 -41.12 13.23
N SER A 79 -2.37 -40.88 11.97
CA SER A 79 -3.77 -40.88 11.53
C SER A 79 -4.17 -42.25 10.97
N SER A 80 -5.14 -42.91 11.61
CA SER A 80 -5.63 -44.22 11.16
C SER A 80 -6.36 -44.17 9.81
N THR A 81 -6.96 -43.03 9.48
CA THR A 81 -7.77 -42.84 8.27
C THR A 81 -7.00 -42.23 7.10
N PHE A 82 -5.70 -41.92 7.25
CA PHE A 82 -4.97 -41.18 6.22
C PHE A 82 -4.74 -41.99 4.94
N SER A 83 -4.32 -43.25 5.04
CA SER A 83 -4.12 -44.14 3.88
C SER A 83 -5.41 -44.43 3.12
N SER A 84 -6.53 -44.60 3.82
CA SER A 84 -7.84 -44.85 3.21
C SER A 84 -8.47 -43.62 2.55
N LYS A 85 -7.92 -42.42 2.74
CA LYS A 85 -8.41 -41.21 2.08
C LYS A 85 -8.02 -41.21 0.60
N THR A 86 -8.87 -40.58 -0.20
CA THR A 86 -8.53 -40.26 -1.59
C THR A 86 -7.31 -39.36 -1.66
N ARG A 87 -6.55 -39.44 -2.76
CA ARG A 87 -5.35 -38.61 -2.97
C ARG A 87 -5.62 -37.11 -2.76
N TYR A 88 -6.72 -36.59 -3.31
CA TYR A 88 -7.11 -35.19 -3.09
C TYR A 88 -7.39 -34.88 -1.61
N SER A 89 -7.98 -35.82 -0.88
CA SER A 89 -8.26 -35.67 0.56
C SER A 89 -6.98 -35.74 1.40
N GLN A 90 -6.00 -36.56 1.00
CA GLN A 90 -4.66 -36.61 1.61
C GLN A 90 -3.93 -35.28 1.39
N GLU A 91 -3.87 -34.78 0.16
CA GLU A 91 -3.26 -33.48 -0.17
C GLU A 91 -3.94 -32.33 0.60
N LYS A 92 -5.28 -32.31 0.62
CA LYS A 92 -6.04 -31.33 1.41
C LYS A 92 -5.74 -31.40 2.91
N TYR A 93 -5.57 -32.61 3.47
CA TYR A 93 -5.21 -32.83 4.87
C TYR A 93 -3.79 -32.30 5.16
N VAL A 94 -2.80 -32.68 4.36
CA VAL A 94 -1.42 -32.22 4.48
C VAL A 94 -1.35 -30.71 4.36
N ASN A 95 -1.98 -30.10 3.35
CA ASN A 95 -2.02 -28.65 3.17
C ASN A 95 -2.67 -27.94 4.36
N LYS A 96 -3.73 -28.51 4.96
CA LYS A 96 -4.35 -27.97 6.18
C LYS A 96 -3.39 -28.03 7.38
N LYS A 97 -2.57 -29.07 7.49
CA LYS A 97 -1.55 -29.20 8.54
C LYS A 97 -0.36 -28.28 8.27
N GLY A 98 0.11 -28.17 7.03
CA GLY A 98 1.07 -27.18 6.55
C GLY A 98 0.70 -25.77 6.99
N LYS A 99 -0.51 -25.33 6.64
CA LYS A 99 -1.05 -24.02 7.05
C LYS A 99 -1.06 -23.75 8.56
N LYS A 100 -1.07 -24.79 9.39
CA LYS A 100 -1.18 -24.68 10.85
C LYS A 100 0.17 -24.81 11.57
N TYR A 101 1.09 -25.58 11.00
CA TYR A 101 2.30 -26.03 11.69
C TYR A 101 3.59 -25.64 10.98
N ASP A 102 3.53 -25.35 9.68
CA ASP A 102 4.66 -24.90 8.86
C ASP A 102 4.41 -23.44 8.42
N GLU A 103 4.44 -22.53 9.40
CA GLU A 103 4.23 -21.10 9.16
C GLU A 103 5.46 -20.51 8.46
N LEU A 104 5.33 -20.29 7.14
CA LEU A 104 6.32 -19.58 6.35
C LEU A 104 5.99 -18.10 6.22
N VAL A 105 6.99 -17.27 6.45
CA VAL A 105 6.91 -15.82 6.39
C VAL A 105 7.86 -15.33 5.31
N THR A 106 7.33 -14.69 4.27
CA THR A 106 8.16 -14.08 3.22
C THR A 106 8.18 -12.57 3.37
N LEU A 107 9.36 -11.99 3.11
CA LEU A 107 9.56 -10.55 3.07
C LEU A 107 9.61 -10.09 1.62
N HIS A 108 8.76 -9.13 1.29
CA HIS A 108 8.71 -8.53 -0.03
C HIS A 108 8.99 -7.03 0.05
N LYS A 109 9.67 -6.51 -0.98
CA LYS A 109 9.76 -5.06 -1.22
C LYS A 109 8.33 -4.52 -1.40
N PRO A 110 7.99 -3.36 -0.82
CA PRO A 110 6.67 -2.77 -1.02
C PRO A 110 6.41 -2.51 -2.50
N THR A 111 5.26 -2.98 -2.97
CA THR A 111 4.71 -2.67 -4.29
C THR A 111 3.27 -2.18 -4.09
N ILE A 112 2.76 -1.43 -5.07
CA ILE A 112 1.38 -0.93 -5.04
C ILE A 112 0.38 -2.09 -4.89
N ASP A 113 0.63 -3.20 -5.60
CA ASP A 113 -0.21 -4.41 -5.54
C ASP A 113 -0.25 -5.02 -4.13
N LEU A 114 0.93 -5.23 -3.52
CA LEU A 114 1.02 -5.79 -2.17
C LEU A 114 0.39 -4.89 -1.11
N ILE A 115 0.56 -3.58 -1.22
CA ILE A 115 -0.05 -2.61 -0.29
C ILE A 115 -1.56 -2.54 -0.50
N ALA A 116 -2.04 -2.57 -1.74
CA ALA A 116 -3.47 -2.61 -2.03
C ALA A 116 -4.12 -3.86 -1.43
N ASP A 117 -3.54 -5.04 -1.67
CA ASP A 117 -3.98 -6.32 -1.11
C ASP A 117 -3.96 -6.30 0.42
N MET A 118 -2.89 -5.79 1.02
CA MET A 118 -2.76 -5.65 2.47
C MET A 118 -3.89 -4.78 3.04
N LEU A 119 -4.06 -3.57 2.50
CA LEU A 119 -5.03 -2.60 3.01
C LEU A 119 -6.46 -3.11 2.82
N PHE A 120 -6.75 -3.79 1.71
CA PHE A 120 -8.05 -4.40 1.45
C PHE A 120 -8.33 -5.57 2.39
N THR A 121 -7.33 -6.40 2.70
CA THR A 121 -7.48 -7.55 3.61
C THR A 121 -7.58 -7.12 5.08
N MET A 122 -6.75 -6.16 5.51
CA MET A 122 -6.68 -5.74 6.91
C MET A 122 -7.74 -4.72 7.29
N SER A 123 -8.05 -3.76 6.42
CA SER A 123 -8.93 -2.64 6.74
C SER A 123 -9.57 -2.01 5.49
N PRO A 124 -10.45 -2.73 4.79
CA PRO A 124 -11.00 -2.27 3.51
C PRO A 124 -11.79 -0.95 3.65
N HIS A 125 -12.47 -0.74 4.78
CA HIS A 125 -13.20 0.50 5.08
C HIS A 125 -12.30 1.75 5.13
N LYS A 126 -11.00 1.59 5.40
CA LYS A 126 -10.05 2.73 5.39
C LYS A 126 -9.71 3.18 3.98
N ILE A 127 -9.77 2.28 3.01
CA ILE A 127 -9.57 2.56 1.59
C ILE A 127 -10.88 2.64 0.79
N SER A 128 -12.01 2.87 1.47
CA SER A 128 -13.33 2.95 0.84
C SER A 128 -13.70 1.72 0.02
N PHE A 129 -13.22 0.55 0.47
CA PHE A 129 -13.40 -0.74 -0.22
C PHE A 129 -12.88 -0.75 -1.66
N LEU A 130 -11.89 0.09 -1.99
CA LEU A 130 -11.20 0.08 -3.28
C LEU A 130 -10.45 -1.25 -3.45
N ARG A 131 -10.89 -2.07 -4.41
CA ARG A 131 -10.21 -3.34 -4.75
C ARG A 131 -9.01 -3.09 -5.66
N GLY A 132 -8.04 -4.02 -5.66
CA GLY A 132 -6.84 -3.93 -6.49
C GLY A 132 -7.15 -3.79 -7.98
N ASP A 133 -8.06 -4.60 -8.53
CA ASP A 133 -8.48 -4.50 -9.94
C ASP A 133 -9.11 -3.13 -10.27
N THR A 134 -9.93 -2.59 -9.36
CA THR A 134 -10.56 -1.28 -9.55
C THR A 134 -9.53 -0.15 -9.49
N LEU A 135 -8.53 -0.26 -8.60
CA LEU A 135 -7.38 0.64 -8.56
C LEU A 135 -6.61 0.61 -9.88
N PHE A 136 -6.30 -0.57 -10.42
CA PHE A 136 -5.57 -0.67 -11.68
C PHE A 136 -6.39 -0.19 -12.89
N GLN A 137 -7.71 -0.42 -12.91
CA GLN A 137 -8.59 0.18 -13.90
C GLN A 137 -8.59 1.71 -13.81
N LEU A 138 -8.68 2.27 -12.60
CA LEU A 138 -8.60 3.72 -12.37
C LEU A 138 -7.29 4.29 -12.93
N LEU A 139 -6.14 3.67 -12.61
CA LEU A 139 -4.82 4.09 -13.11
C LEU A 139 -4.67 3.92 -14.63
N LEU A 140 -5.29 2.89 -15.21
CA LEU A 140 -5.29 2.65 -16.66
C LEU A 140 -6.11 3.72 -17.40
N HIS A 141 -7.35 3.97 -16.96
CA HIS A 141 -8.24 4.96 -17.56
C HIS A 141 -7.75 6.41 -17.37
N SER A 142 -6.86 6.64 -16.40
CA SER A 142 -6.18 7.93 -16.19
C SER A 142 -5.05 8.20 -17.19
N ASN A 143 -4.67 7.24 -18.06
CA ASN A 143 -3.60 7.38 -19.06
C ASN A 143 -2.30 8.00 -18.53
N LEU A 144 -1.86 7.55 -17.34
CA LEU A 144 -0.70 8.10 -16.67
C LEU A 144 0.60 7.61 -17.34
N CYS A 145 1.38 8.56 -17.84
CA CYS A 145 2.65 8.32 -18.52
C CYS A 145 3.83 8.85 -17.69
N PRO A 146 5.00 8.19 -17.75
CA PRO A 146 6.22 8.72 -17.15
C PRO A 146 6.52 10.15 -17.63
N GLY A 147 6.90 11.04 -16.71
CA GLY A 147 7.14 12.46 -17.03
C GLY A 147 5.88 13.31 -17.18
N GLY A 148 4.69 12.70 -17.15
CA GLY A 148 3.42 13.40 -17.24
C GLY A 148 3.09 14.25 -16.01
N ARG A 149 2.01 15.04 -16.12
CA ARG A 149 1.48 15.93 -15.08
C ARG A 149 0.06 15.51 -14.77
N ALA A 150 -0.25 15.26 -13.51
CA ALA A 150 -1.58 14.89 -13.07
C ALA A 150 -1.97 15.64 -11.79
N ALA A 151 -3.27 15.81 -11.60
CA ALA A 151 -3.83 16.25 -10.32
C ALA A 151 -4.68 15.12 -9.72
N VAL A 152 -4.54 14.92 -8.41
CA VAL A 152 -5.30 13.92 -7.66
C VAL A 152 -6.01 14.57 -6.48
N PHE A 153 -7.26 14.19 -6.24
CA PHE A 153 -7.94 14.40 -4.96
C PHE A 153 -8.18 13.04 -4.31
N ASP A 154 -7.33 12.68 -3.35
CA ASP A 154 -7.40 11.40 -2.63
C ASP A 154 -7.82 11.62 -1.17
N SER A 155 -9.13 11.58 -0.95
CA SER A 155 -9.74 11.79 0.36
C SER A 155 -10.44 10.51 0.81
N GLY A 156 -9.66 9.54 1.27
CA GLY A 156 -10.20 8.33 1.89
C GLY A 156 -9.84 7.02 1.20
N THR A 157 -8.77 7.01 0.40
CA THR A 157 -8.10 5.76 0.02
C THR A 157 -6.76 5.53 0.74
N LEU A 158 -6.53 6.25 1.86
CA LEU A 158 -5.22 6.32 2.52
C LEU A 158 -4.08 6.73 1.59
N ASN A 159 -4.37 7.51 0.54
CA ASN A 159 -3.40 7.89 -0.47
C ASN A 159 -2.87 6.71 -1.30
N LEU A 160 -3.65 5.62 -1.39
CA LEU A 160 -3.32 4.47 -2.23
C LEU A 160 -3.38 4.84 -3.71
N VAL A 161 -4.38 5.64 -4.11
CA VAL A 161 -4.47 6.14 -5.48
C VAL A 161 -3.31 7.11 -5.75
N THR A 162 -3.02 8.03 -4.83
CA THR A 162 -1.83 8.91 -4.93
C THR A 162 -0.54 8.12 -5.12
N ALA A 163 -0.28 7.09 -4.31
CA ALA A 163 0.90 6.25 -4.43
C ALA A 163 0.96 5.51 -5.79
N GLY A 164 -0.18 5.01 -6.27
CA GLY A 164 -0.30 4.38 -7.58
C GLY A 164 0.01 5.33 -8.74
N ILE A 165 -0.46 6.58 -8.65
CA ILE A 165 -0.17 7.62 -9.66
C ILE A 165 1.32 7.96 -9.65
N MET A 166 1.92 8.17 -8.48
CA MET A 166 3.37 8.43 -8.36
C MET A 166 4.19 7.32 -9.01
N HIS A 167 3.84 6.05 -8.76
CA HIS A 167 4.52 4.90 -9.36
C HIS A 167 4.49 4.93 -10.90
N ARG A 168 3.40 5.45 -11.50
CA ARG A 168 3.23 5.54 -12.96
C ARG A 168 3.94 6.74 -13.58
N LEU A 169 3.97 7.87 -12.88
CA LEU A 169 4.60 9.11 -13.34
C LEU A 169 6.13 9.09 -13.23
N GLY A 170 6.66 8.37 -12.25
CA GLY A 170 8.10 8.30 -11.99
C GLY A 170 8.73 9.63 -11.58
N VAL A 171 10.07 9.63 -11.45
CA VAL A 171 10.86 10.77 -10.95
C VAL A 171 10.74 12.05 -11.80
N ASN A 172 10.44 11.90 -13.09
CA ASN A 172 10.34 13.03 -14.02
C ASN A 172 8.94 13.66 -14.05
N GLY A 173 7.93 13.02 -13.46
CA GLY A 173 6.55 13.49 -13.52
C GLY A 173 6.22 14.61 -12.54
N ARG A 174 4.98 15.07 -12.55
CA ARG A 174 4.43 16.04 -11.60
C ARG A 174 3.07 15.54 -11.10
N LEU A 175 2.92 15.43 -9.79
CA LEU A 175 1.65 15.08 -9.18
C LEU A 175 1.23 16.16 -8.18
N VAL A 176 0.10 16.79 -8.44
CA VAL A 176 -0.52 17.72 -7.50
C VAL A 176 -1.55 16.95 -6.69
N ASN A 177 -1.26 16.68 -5.41
CA ASN A 177 -2.25 16.15 -4.48
C ASN A 177 -3.04 17.31 -3.85
N VAL A 178 -4.28 17.44 -4.29
CA VAL A 178 -5.24 18.40 -3.76
C VAL A 178 -5.95 17.76 -2.58
N PHE A 179 -5.85 18.38 -1.41
CA PHE A 179 -6.40 17.84 -0.18
C PHE A 179 -7.41 18.78 0.46
N SER A 180 -8.35 18.20 1.21
CA SER A 180 -9.23 18.93 2.12
C SER A 180 -8.70 18.86 3.56
N GLY A 181 -8.99 19.87 4.39
CA GLY A 181 -8.60 19.89 5.80
C GLY A 181 -7.29 20.62 6.07
N ARG A 182 -6.62 20.34 7.19
CA ARG A 182 -5.42 21.11 7.61
C ARG A 182 -4.11 20.64 6.99
N LYS A 183 -4.00 19.36 6.64
CA LYS A 183 -2.78 18.72 6.11
C LYS A 183 -3.16 17.64 5.08
N PRO A 184 -2.31 17.37 4.08
CA PRO A 184 -2.55 16.33 3.07
C PRO A 184 -2.63 14.92 3.65
N PHE A 185 -1.85 14.67 4.71
CA PHE A 185 -1.81 13.40 5.43
C PHE A 185 -2.08 13.64 6.92
N PRO A 186 -3.35 13.61 7.36
CA PRO A 186 -3.65 13.78 8.78
C PRO A 186 -3.12 12.57 9.57
N MET A 187 -2.15 12.83 10.46
CA MET A 187 -1.68 11.88 11.48
C MET A 187 -2.85 11.38 12.34
N PRO A 188 -2.85 10.12 12.83
CA PRO A 188 -1.68 9.25 13.04
C PRO A 188 -1.56 8.07 12.05
N LEU A 189 -2.31 8.05 10.96
CA LEU A 189 -2.37 6.87 10.10
C LEU A 189 -1.29 6.89 9.01
N TRP A 190 -0.51 5.82 8.94
CA TRP A 190 0.50 5.61 7.89
C TRP A 190 -0.17 5.60 6.52
N SER A 191 0.22 6.50 5.62
CA SER A 191 -0.35 6.60 4.26
C SER A 191 0.27 5.56 3.33
N ALA A 192 -0.43 5.13 2.28
CA ALA A 192 0.14 4.21 1.30
C ALA A 192 1.40 4.80 0.62
N VAL A 193 1.47 6.14 0.48
CA VAL A 193 2.67 6.85 0.02
C VAL A 193 3.85 6.60 0.98
N ASP A 194 3.61 6.64 2.29
CA ASP A 194 4.66 6.33 3.27
C ASP A 194 5.06 4.84 3.24
N MET A 195 4.13 3.93 2.90
CA MET A 195 4.37 2.47 2.91
C MET A 195 5.28 2.02 1.77
N MET A 196 5.29 2.78 0.68
CA MET A 196 6.09 2.50 -0.52
C MET A 196 7.59 2.75 -0.33
N ASP A 197 8.01 3.38 0.77
CA ASP A 197 9.42 3.67 1.08
C ASP A 197 10.17 4.39 -0.06
N TRP A 198 9.54 5.42 -0.61
CA TRP A 198 10.11 6.23 -1.68
C TRP A 198 11.40 6.95 -1.24
N SER A 199 12.36 7.02 -2.14
CA SER A 199 13.50 7.92 -2.04
C SER A 199 13.09 9.40 -2.15
N SER A 200 14.00 10.29 -1.76
CA SER A 200 13.80 11.74 -1.90
C SER A 200 13.54 12.18 -3.34
N GLU A 201 14.19 11.54 -4.32
CA GLU A 201 14.01 11.81 -5.74
C GLU A 201 12.63 11.36 -6.24
N GLU A 202 12.16 10.20 -5.77
CA GLU A 202 10.84 9.67 -6.11
C GLU A 202 9.69 10.44 -5.45
N LEU A 203 9.94 11.10 -4.31
CA LEU A 203 8.96 11.97 -3.64
C LEU A 203 8.89 13.39 -4.22
N ALA A 204 9.97 13.89 -4.83
CA ALA A 204 10.03 15.25 -5.36
C ALA A 204 8.89 15.62 -6.34
N PRO A 205 8.40 14.72 -7.21
CA PRO A 205 7.24 14.94 -8.07
C PRO A 205 5.93 15.32 -7.35
N LEU A 206 5.74 14.88 -6.10
CA LEU A 206 4.48 15.01 -5.35
C LEU A 206 4.44 16.33 -4.58
N SER A 207 3.60 17.26 -5.01
CA SER A 207 3.32 18.52 -4.30
C SER A 207 1.91 18.55 -3.72
N HIS A 208 1.69 19.41 -2.72
CA HIS A 208 0.43 19.47 -1.99
C HIS A 208 -0.20 20.87 -2.04
N ILE A 209 -1.51 20.92 -2.29
CA ILE A 209 -2.28 22.17 -2.18
C ILE A 209 -3.63 21.91 -1.55
N ASN A 210 -4.05 22.83 -0.68
CA ASN A 210 -5.39 22.78 -0.12
C ASN A 210 -6.41 23.11 -1.21
N ILE A 211 -7.52 22.38 -1.27
CA ILE A 211 -8.60 22.63 -2.23
C ILE A 211 -9.11 24.09 -2.16
N ASN A 212 -9.13 24.69 -0.97
CA ASN A 212 -9.55 26.08 -0.78
C ASN A 212 -8.53 27.11 -1.30
N ARG A 213 -7.35 26.69 -1.76
CA ARG A 213 -6.32 27.57 -2.32
C ARG A 213 -6.08 27.31 -3.80
N ILE A 214 -6.79 26.34 -4.38
CA ILE A 214 -6.57 25.95 -5.77
C ILE A 214 -6.87 27.09 -6.73
N HIS A 215 -7.92 27.88 -6.46
CA HIS A 215 -8.34 29.02 -7.27
C HIS A 215 -7.33 30.19 -7.32
N HIS A 216 -6.28 30.13 -6.49
CA HIS A 216 -5.16 31.07 -6.61
C HIS A 216 -4.21 30.71 -7.75
N ALA A 217 -4.31 29.50 -8.32
CA ALA A 217 -3.65 29.15 -9.57
C ALA A 217 -4.47 29.74 -10.73
N ARG A 218 -3.78 30.34 -11.70
CA ARG A 218 -4.43 30.74 -12.95
C ARG A 218 -4.87 29.51 -13.74
N LEU A 219 -5.97 29.63 -14.47
CA LEU A 219 -6.37 28.58 -15.41
C LEU A 219 -5.33 28.48 -16.54
N PRO A 220 -5.07 27.27 -17.04
CA PRO A 220 -4.13 27.09 -18.14
C PRO A 220 -4.56 27.88 -19.37
N GLY A 221 -3.62 28.67 -19.90
CA GLY A 221 -3.80 29.36 -21.18
C GLY A 221 -3.72 28.39 -22.37
N ARG A 222 -3.92 28.91 -23.59
CA ARG A 222 -3.62 28.13 -24.81
C ARG A 222 -2.13 27.70 -24.74
N PRO A 223 -1.79 26.43 -24.98
CA PRO A 223 -0.46 25.93 -24.64
C PRO A 223 0.62 26.54 -25.55
N ASP A 224 1.38 27.49 -25.01
CA ASP A 224 2.68 27.91 -25.56
C ASP A 224 3.76 27.01 -24.94
N GLY A 225 3.92 25.81 -25.52
CA GLY A 225 4.91 24.82 -25.08
C GLY A 225 4.43 23.94 -23.91
N THR A 226 4.64 22.63 -24.04
CA THR A 226 4.25 21.61 -23.05
C THR A 226 5.32 21.31 -22.01
N ASP A 227 6.52 21.86 -22.20
CA ASP A 227 7.71 21.41 -21.49
C ASP A 227 7.91 22.23 -20.22
N MET A 228 7.67 21.58 -19.07
CA MET A 228 8.02 22.12 -17.77
C MET A 228 9.44 21.66 -17.42
N PRO A 229 10.34 22.55 -16.97
CA PRO A 229 11.70 22.15 -16.62
C PRO A 229 11.68 21.06 -15.54
N PRO A 230 12.68 20.15 -15.51
CA PRO A 230 12.87 19.18 -14.43
C PRO A 230 12.81 19.87 -13.06
N LEU A 231 12.17 19.23 -12.08
CA LEU A 231 12.19 19.71 -10.70
C LEU A 231 13.63 19.60 -10.23
N VAL A 232 14.31 20.74 -10.08
CA VAL A 232 15.65 20.77 -9.49
C VAL A 232 15.48 20.54 -7.99
N ILE A 233 15.92 19.38 -7.52
CA ILE A 233 16.05 19.12 -6.09
C ILE A 233 17.32 19.85 -5.65
N GLU A 234 17.18 20.97 -4.96
CA GLU A 234 18.32 21.62 -4.30
C GLU A 234 18.86 20.69 -3.20
N THR A 235 19.81 19.84 -3.55
CA THR A 235 20.50 18.92 -2.63
C THR A 235 21.27 19.65 -1.52
N GLU A 236 21.52 20.95 -1.67
CA GLU A 236 22.34 21.74 -0.74
C GLU A 236 21.69 21.92 0.64
N LYS A 237 20.34 21.98 0.74
CA LYS A 237 19.66 22.05 2.05
C LYS A 237 19.80 20.78 2.90
N VAL A 238 20.27 19.67 2.32
CA VAL A 238 20.50 18.41 3.04
C VAL A 238 21.85 18.42 3.77
N ASN A 239 22.83 19.20 3.29
CA ASN A 239 24.20 19.23 3.83
C ASN A 239 24.42 20.31 4.90
N SER A 240 23.63 21.40 4.92
CA SER A 240 23.85 22.56 5.82
C SER A 240 23.44 22.36 7.29
N LEU A 241 23.19 21.13 7.74
CA LEU A 241 22.98 20.80 9.16
C LEU A 241 24.04 19.83 9.71
N ASN A 242 25.06 19.51 8.91
CA ASN A 242 26.25 18.79 9.36
C ASN A 242 27.33 19.79 9.76
N GLY A 243 27.20 20.37 10.94
CA GLY A 243 28.17 21.32 11.47
C GLY A 243 27.48 22.36 12.32
N ASP A 244 27.32 22.04 13.60
CA ASP A 244 27.76 22.91 14.70
C ASP A 244 27.36 22.25 16.01
N ALA A 245 28.36 21.77 16.74
CA ALA A 245 28.20 21.29 18.11
C ALA A 245 27.85 22.50 18.99
N VAL A 246 26.61 22.57 19.47
CA VAL A 246 26.19 23.54 20.49
C VAL A 246 26.55 22.95 21.87
N PRO A 247 27.18 23.73 22.78
CA PRO A 247 27.61 23.23 24.08
C PRO A 247 26.44 22.84 24.97
N VAL A 248 26.67 21.80 25.76
CA VAL A 248 25.76 21.20 26.74
C VAL A 248 25.58 22.16 27.93
N GLU A 249 24.34 22.56 28.22
CA GLU A 249 23.93 22.95 29.58
C GLU A 249 23.02 21.86 30.17
N GLU A 250 23.41 21.38 31.35
CA GLU A 250 22.82 20.30 32.10
C GLU A 250 21.52 20.73 32.80
N GLY A 251 20.44 19.93 32.69
CA GLY A 251 19.20 20.21 33.41
C GLY A 251 18.00 19.33 33.02
N LEU A 252 18.04 18.07 33.45
CA LEU A 252 16.97 17.07 33.59
C LEU A 252 15.51 17.43 33.18
N LYS A 253 14.93 16.60 32.28
CA LYS A 253 13.78 15.72 32.59
C LYS A 253 13.67 14.59 31.54
N GLU A 254 13.99 13.40 32.01
CA GLU A 254 13.95 12.11 31.31
C GLU A 254 12.51 11.71 30.99
N GLU A 255 12.03 11.93 29.76
CA GLU A 255 10.83 11.21 29.26
C GLU A 255 10.67 11.21 27.72
N LYS A 256 11.70 11.57 26.95
CA LYS A 256 11.64 11.58 25.47
C LYS A 256 12.75 10.81 24.75
N LEU A 257 13.45 9.93 25.45
CA LEU A 257 14.54 9.14 24.87
C LEU A 257 14.15 7.67 24.67
N CYS A 258 13.20 7.43 23.78
CA CYS A 258 13.06 6.11 23.15
C CYS A 258 13.02 6.25 21.62
N SER A 259 14.23 6.21 21.05
CA SER A 259 14.55 5.82 19.67
C SER A 259 14.27 6.80 18.52
N LEU A 260 14.96 7.94 18.56
CA LEU A 260 15.50 8.53 17.33
C LEU A 260 16.54 7.56 16.76
N ASN A 261 16.18 6.84 15.69
CA ASN A 261 17.08 5.93 15.00
C ASN A 261 18.03 6.77 14.11
N PRO A 262 19.36 6.74 14.31
CA PRO A 262 20.32 7.56 13.56
C PRO A 262 20.32 7.30 12.03
N ASN A 263 19.77 6.15 11.62
CA ASN A 263 19.70 5.72 10.22
C ASN A 263 18.41 6.14 9.49
N LYS A 264 17.53 6.95 10.11
CA LYS A 264 16.38 7.50 9.39
C LYS A 264 16.89 8.56 8.40
N ARG A 265 17.02 8.18 7.12
CA ARG A 265 17.17 9.14 6.01
C ARG A 265 16.12 10.23 6.21
N LYS A 266 16.56 11.50 6.33
CA LYS A 266 15.64 12.65 6.34
C LYS A 266 14.90 12.60 5.01
N LYS A 267 13.64 12.15 5.02
CA LYS A 267 12.78 12.19 3.84
C LYS A 267 12.77 13.64 3.35
N PHE A 268 12.89 13.86 2.05
CA PHE A 268 12.69 15.17 1.45
C PHE A 268 11.36 15.75 1.93
N VAL A 269 11.40 16.93 2.55
CA VAL A 269 10.20 17.64 3.02
C VAL A 269 10.26 19.05 2.44
N ARG A 270 9.37 19.34 1.49
CA ARG A 270 9.02 20.71 1.16
C ARG A 270 8.17 21.30 2.28
N ASN A 271 8.37 22.59 2.55
CA ASN A 271 7.44 23.28 3.42
C ASN A 271 6.10 23.53 2.68
N ILE A 272 5.05 23.85 3.43
CA ILE A 272 3.70 24.04 2.87
C ILE A 272 3.67 25.13 1.78
N TYR A 273 4.49 26.17 1.92
CA TYR A 273 4.54 27.27 0.95
C TYR A 273 5.20 26.83 -0.36
N GLU A 274 6.33 26.13 -0.29
CA GLU A 274 7.01 25.54 -1.46
C GLU A 274 6.11 24.55 -2.21
N ASP A 275 5.38 23.70 -1.48
CA ASP A 275 4.41 22.76 -2.04
C ASP A 275 3.27 23.48 -2.76
N GLU A 276 2.72 24.55 -2.16
CA GLU A 276 1.66 25.35 -2.78
C GLU A 276 2.16 26.08 -4.02
N MET A 277 3.38 26.63 -4.01
CA MET A 277 3.96 27.29 -5.19
C MET A 277 4.15 26.32 -6.35
N VAL A 278 4.72 25.14 -6.09
CA VAL A 278 4.93 24.13 -7.13
C VAL A 278 3.59 23.61 -7.65
N SER A 279 2.63 23.36 -6.77
CA SER A 279 1.29 22.91 -7.16
C SER A 279 0.60 23.92 -8.08
N LYS A 280 0.69 25.22 -7.77
CA LYS A 280 0.13 26.28 -8.63
C LYS A 280 0.80 26.30 -9.99
N ALA A 281 2.13 26.28 -10.04
CA ALA A 281 2.86 26.26 -11.32
C ALA A 281 2.49 25.06 -12.19
N VAL A 282 2.28 23.88 -11.59
CA VAL A 282 1.84 22.68 -12.31
C VAL A 282 0.42 22.82 -12.84
N LEU A 283 -0.50 23.34 -12.01
CA LEU A 283 -1.90 23.57 -12.40
C LEU A 283 -2.03 24.64 -13.49
N GLU A 284 -1.28 25.73 -13.38
CA GLU A 284 -1.23 26.83 -14.37
C GLU A 284 -0.72 26.37 -15.74
N ALA A 285 0.17 25.39 -15.76
CA ALA A 285 0.67 24.80 -17.00
C ALA A 285 -0.28 23.71 -17.58
N GLY A 286 -1.34 23.36 -16.85
CA GLY A 286 -2.33 22.34 -17.22
C GLY A 286 -1.87 20.91 -16.91
N VAL A 287 -2.84 20.05 -16.57
CA VAL A 287 -2.60 18.62 -16.29
C VAL A 287 -3.14 17.74 -17.41
N PHE A 288 -2.49 16.59 -17.63
CA PHE A 288 -2.88 15.58 -18.61
C PHE A 288 -3.82 14.51 -18.02
N SER A 289 -4.04 14.52 -16.71
CA SER A 289 -4.98 13.62 -16.06
C SER A 289 -5.48 14.21 -14.76
N VAL A 290 -6.77 14.02 -14.49
CA VAL A 290 -7.39 14.30 -13.19
C VAL A 290 -7.91 13.00 -12.60
N VAL A 291 -7.55 12.70 -11.36
CA VAL A 291 -8.03 11.51 -10.65
C VAL A 291 -8.70 11.92 -9.34
N VAL A 292 -9.92 11.47 -9.10
CA VAL A 292 -10.66 11.77 -7.87
C VAL A 292 -11.04 10.45 -7.19
N ALA A 293 -10.61 10.28 -5.95
CA ALA A 293 -10.96 9.13 -5.13
C ALA A 293 -11.30 9.63 -3.72
N CYS A 294 -12.59 9.70 -3.40
CA CYS A 294 -13.02 10.28 -2.14
C CYS A 294 -14.17 9.53 -1.46
N LYS A 295 -14.19 9.62 -0.12
CA LYS A 295 -15.31 9.20 0.73
C LYS A 295 -16.48 10.16 0.65
N GLN A 296 -16.21 11.44 0.40
CA GLN A 296 -17.24 12.45 0.22
C GLN A 296 -17.83 12.40 -1.20
N HIS A 297 -18.85 13.21 -1.45
CA HIS A 297 -19.44 13.37 -2.78
C HIS A 297 -18.38 13.89 -3.78
N PRO A 298 -18.19 13.24 -4.95
CA PRO A 298 -17.09 13.53 -5.87
C PRO A 298 -17.28 14.82 -6.68
N LEU A 299 -18.49 15.39 -6.70
CA LEU A 299 -18.81 16.57 -7.52
C LEU A 299 -17.91 17.77 -7.24
N GLN A 300 -17.83 18.21 -5.99
CA GLN A 300 -17.05 19.40 -5.61
C GLN A 300 -15.56 19.28 -5.99
N PRO A 301 -14.83 18.20 -5.60
CA PRO A 301 -13.42 18.08 -6.00
C PRO A 301 -13.25 17.91 -7.51
N THR A 302 -14.20 17.27 -8.20
CA THR A 302 -14.15 17.14 -9.67
C THR A 302 -14.27 18.50 -10.33
N MET A 303 -15.29 19.29 -9.98
CA MET A 303 -15.51 20.62 -10.57
C MET A 303 -14.39 21.62 -10.22
N ALA A 304 -13.73 21.45 -9.06
CA ALA A 304 -12.57 22.25 -8.70
C ALA A 304 -11.32 21.93 -9.54
N LEU A 305 -11.14 20.66 -9.94
CA LEU A 305 -9.97 20.19 -10.70
C LEU A 305 -10.16 20.26 -12.22
N TYR A 306 -11.39 20.07 -12.70
CA TYR A 306 -11.73 20.00 -14.11
C TYR A 306 -11.20 21.18 -14.95
N PRO A 307 -11.24 22.45 -14.49
CA PRO A 307 -10.72 23.58 -15.26
C PRO A 307 -9.21 23.55 -15.56
N TYR A 308 -8.44 22.74 -14.84
CA TYR A 308 -6.99 22.59 -15.04
C TYR A 308 -6.64 21.42 -15.97
N LEU A 309 -7.61 20.58 -16.32
CA LEU A 309 -7.43 19.48 -17.26
C LEU A 309 -7.31 20.01 -18.68
N LEU A 310 -6.26 19.61 -19.39
CA LEU A 310 -6.09 20.00 -20.80
C LEU A 310 -7.15 19.34 -21.70
N PRO A 311 -7.58 19.99 -22.79
CA PRO A 311 -8.53 19.40 -23.74
C PRO A 311 -8.05 18.05 -24.29
N GLY A 312 -8.96 17.08 -24.40
CA GLY A 312 -8.66 15.73 -24.90
C GLY A 312 -7.93 14.82 -23.91
N CYS A 313 -7.67 15.28 -22.68
CA CYS A 313 -7.05 14.48 -21.64
C CYS A 313 -8.11 13.76 -20.78
N PRO A 314 -7.81 12.55 -20.27
CA PRO A 314 -8.77 11.79 -19.49
C PRO A 314 -8.89 12.29 -18.04
N PHE A 315 -10.01 11.94 -17.43
CA PHE A 315 -10.19 11.98 -15.98
C PHE A 315 -10.83 10.68 -15.51
N ALA A 316 -10.51 10.27 -14.28
CA ALA A 316 -11.01 9.03 -13.71
C ALA A 316 -11.46 9.25 -12.27
N ILE A 317 -12.66 8.75 -11.94
CA ILE A 317 -13.33 9.07 -10.68
C ILE A 317 -13.77 7.77 -10.02
N PHE A 318 -13.31 7.57 -8.79
CA PHE A 318 -13.69 6.47 -7.94
C PHE A 318 -14.66 6.95 -6.86
N SER A 319 -15.76 6.23 -6.70
CA SER A 319 -16.64 6.30 -5.54
C SER A 319 -17.00 4.88 -5.12
N GLN A 320 -17.18 4.68 -3.82
CA GLN A 320 -17.68 3.41 -3.28
C GLN A 320 -19.11 3.12 -3.73
N TYR A 321 -19.90 4.17 -3.99
CA TYR A 321 -21.32 4.09 -4.32
C TYR A 321 -21.57 4.59 -5.75
N LYS A 322 -22.62 4.07 -6.39
CA LYS A 322 -22.94 4.38 -7.79
C LYS A 322 -23.69 5.71 -7.91
N GLU A 323 -24.54 6.01 -6.93
CA GLU A 323 -25.46 7.15 -6.91
C GLU A 323 -24.70 8.50 -7.04
N PRO A 324 -23.61 8.76 -6.29
CA PRO A 324 -22.83 10.00 -6.45
C PRO A 324 -22.18 10.14 -7.83
N LEU A 325 -21.84 9.03 -8.48
CA LEU A 325 -21.28 9.03 -9.84
C LEU A 325 -22.36 9.33 -10.88
N LEU A 326 -23.59 8.89 -10.65
CA LEU A 326 -24.72 9.20 -11.54
C LEU A 326 -25.07 10.68 -11.48
N GLU A 327 -25.13 11.27 -10.28
CA GLU A 327 -25.34 12.71 -10.11
C GLU A 327 -24.23 13.53 -10.79
N LEU A 328 -22.98 13.13 -10.57
CA LEU A 328 -21.84 13.76 -11.23
C LEU A 328 -21.91 13.65 -12.75
N TYR A 329 -22.30 12.50 -13.28
CA TYR A 329 -22.48 12.30 -14.72
C TYR A 329 -23.53 13.25 -15.30
N MET A 330 -24.66 13.44 -14.62
CA MET A 330 -25.70 14.38 -15.06
C MET A 330 -25.18 15.82 -15.05
N GLU A 331 -24.46 16.21 -14.00
CA GLU A 331 -23.89 17.56 -13.88
C GLU A 331 -22.83 17.84 -14.95
N LEU A 332 -21.94 16.89 -15.23
CA LEU A 332 -20.95 17.02 -16.29
C LEU A 332 -21.61 17.12 -17.67
N LYS A 333 -22.67 16.35 -17.92
CA LYS A 333 -23.42 16.40 -19.17
C LYS A 333 -24.10 17.75 -19.39
N CYS A 334 -24.64 18.36 -18.33
CA CYS A 334 -25.21 19.71 -18.38
C CYS A 334 -24.16 20.78 -18.69
N ASN A 335 -22.93 20.61 -18.18
CA ASN A 335 -21.83 21.56 -18.33
C ASN A 335 -20.93 21.31 -19.57
N GLY A 336 -21.36 20.44 -20.49
CA GLY A 336 -20.67 20.19 -21.77
C GLY A 336 -19.55 19.14 -21.73
N GLY A 337 -19.46 18.33 -20.68
CA GLY A 337 -18.63 17.11 -20.67
C GLY A 337 -19.20 16.11 -21.67
N SER A 338 -18.50 15.91 -22.78
CA SER A 338 -18.84 14.95 -23.84
C SER A 338 -18.18 13.61 -23.56
#